data_AF-A0A0Q0WEY2-F1
#
_entry.id   AF-A0A0Q0WEY2-F1
#
_cell.length_a   1.000
_cell.length_b   1.000
_cell.length_c   1.000
_cell.angle_alpha   90.00
_cell.angle_beta   90.00
_cell.angle_gamma   90.00
#
_symmetry.space_group_name_H-M   'P 1'
#
loop_
_entity.id
_entity.type
_entity.pdbx_description
1 polymer ?
#
loop_
_entity_poly.entity_id
_entity_poly.type
_entity_poly.pdbx_seq_one_letter_code
_entity_poly.pdbx_strand_id
1 'polypeptide(L)'
;MVYGPLLMNGPFAVIIGTTGRMIGLTDRIRLRPITAATRGETFYISSEEASIRLISPELDRVWTPNGGEPVVAELKSTKKVLI
;
A
#
# COMPACT_ATOMS: atom_id res chain seq x y z
N MET A 1 -19.16 22.55 4.91
CA MET A 1 -18.20 22.11 3.87
C MET A 1 -18.91 21.04 3.04
N VAL A 2 -19.28 21.36 1.80
CA VAL A 2 -20.02 20.44 0.93
C VAL A 2 -19.00 19.68 0.08
N TYR A 3 -19.04 18.35 0.10
CA TYR A 3 -18.14 17.52 -0.70
C TYR A 3 -18.37 17.75 -2.20
N GLY A 4 -17.27 17.89 -2.95
CA GLY A 4 -17.33 17.92 -4.41
C GLY A 4 -17.82 16.58 -4.98
N PRO A 5 -18.57 16.57 -6.09
CA PRO A 5 -18.96 15.34 -6.77
C PRO A 5 -17.72 14.53 -7.19
N LEU A 6 -17.85 13.19 -7.21
CA LEU A 6 -16.79 12.21 -7.54
C LEU A 6 -15.63 12.06 -6.53
N LEU A 7 -15.71 12.70 -5.35
CA LEU A 7 -14.80 12.35 -4.26
C LEU A 7 -15.21 11.00 -3.64
N MET A 8 -14.28 10.04 -3.65
CA MET A 8 -14.46 8.76 -2.94
C MET A 8 -14.57 9.02 -1.44
N ASN A 9 -15.80 8.93 -0.93
CA ASN A 9 -16.15 9.12 0.47
C ASN A 9 -16.60 7.80 1.09
N GLY A 10 -16.36 7.64 2.39
CA GLY A 10 -16.72 6.45 3.16
C GLY A 10 -15.52 5.53 3.44
N PRO A 11 -15.74 4.46 4.23
CA PRO A 11 -14.69 3.50 4.58
C PRO A 11 -14.19 2.76 3.34
N PHE A 12 -12.90 2.88 3.02
CA PHE A 12 -12.29 2.06 1.97
C PHE A 12 -10.82 1.80 2.27
N ALA A 13 -10.34 0.63 1.82
CA ALA A 13 -8.94 0.36 1.59
C ALA A 13 -8.83 -0.30 0.21
N VAL A 14 -7.97 0.24 -0.64
CA VAL A 14 -7.79 -0.21 -2.01
C VAL A 14 -6.30 -0.48 -2.28
N ILE A 15 -6.04 -1.56 -3.00
CA ILE A 15 -4.71 -1.88 -3.53
C ILE A 15 -4.83 -1.85 -5.04
N ILE A 16 -4.02 -1.01 -5.67
CA ILE A 16 -3.99 -0.78 -7.12
C ILE A 16 -2.66 -1.34 -7.63
N GLY A 17 -2.75 -2.33 -8.52
CA GLY A 17 -1.60 -2.89 -9.22
C GLY A 17 -1.52 -2.36 -10.65
N THR A 18 -0.33 -1.95 -11.06
CA THR A 18 0.03 -1.70 -12.46
C THR A 18 1.37 -2.39 -12.76
N THR A 19 1.75 -2.49 -14.03
CA THR A 19 3.03 -3.10 -14.41
C THR A 19 4.19 -2.37 -13.72
N GLY A 20 4.89 -3.08 -12.83
CA GLY A 20 6.03 -2.55 -12.10
C GLY A 20 5.72 -1.65 -10.92
N ARG A 21 4.45 -1.44 -10.53
CA ARG A 21 4.10 -0.59 -9.38
C ARG A 21 2.84 -1.08 -8.66
N MET A 22 2.83 -0.92 -7.35
CA MET A 22 1.69 -1.19 -6.49
C MET A 22 1.43 0.02 -5.60
N ILE A 23 0.16 0.37 -5.40
CA ILE A 23 -0.27 1.47 -4.54
C ILE A 23 -1.32 0.96 -3.56
N GLY A 24 -1.14 1.20 -2.28
CA GLY A 24 -2.17 1.04 -1.25
C GLY A 24 -2.69 2.39 -0.78
N LEU A 25 -3.99 2.52 -0.63
CA LEU A 25 -4.63 3.74 -0.12
C LEU A 25 -5.82 3.38 0.77
N THR A 26 -5.96 4.09 1.88
CA THR A 26 -7.12 4.04 2.77
C THR A 26 -7.82 5.39 2.81
N ASP A 27 -9.07 5.40 3.25
CA ASP A 27 -9.85 6.62 3.41
C ASP A 27 -9.17 7.62 4.36
N ARG A 28 -9.57 8.91 4.26
CA ARG A 28 -8.91 10.03 4.94
C ARG A 28 -8.86 9.89 6.47
N ILE A 29 -9.81 9.19 7.08
CA ILE A 29 -9.85 9.03 8.54
C ILE A 29 -9.50 7.59 8.97
N ARG A 30 -9.06 6.75 8.02
CA ARG A 30 -8.61 5.37 8.22
C ARG A 30 -9.68 4.50 8.90
N LEU A 31 -10.89 4.46 8.31
CA LEU A 31 -11.95 3.56 8.74
C LEU A 31 -11.70 2.11 8.31
N ARG A 32 -10.81 1.88 7.34
CA ARG A 32 -10.34 0.53 6.97
C ARG A 32 -8.84 0.37 7.23
N PRO A 33 -8.43 -0.73 7.87
CA PRO A 33 -7.04 -0.95 8.23
C PRO A 33 -6.22 -1.30 6.99
N ILE A 34 -4.98 -0.81 6.98
CA ILE A 34 -3.95 -1.21 6.04
C ILE A 34 -2.61 -1.22 6.78
N THR A 35 -1.84 -2.27 6.58
CA THR A 35 -0.52 -2.50 7.16
C THR A 35 0.44 -2.73 6.01
N ALA A 36 1.54 -1.99 6.02
CA ALA A 36 2.61 -2.13 5.05
C ALA A 36 3.87 -2.66 5.75
N ALA A 37 4.64 -3.46 5.04
CA ALA A 37 5.88 -4.02 5.55
C ALA A 37 6.90 -4.26 4.45
N THR A 38 8.17 -4.40 4.84
CA THR A 38 9.26 -4.75 3.92
C THR A 38 10.12 -5.87 4.49
N ARG A 39 10.63 -6.73 3.61
CA ARG A 39 11.73 -7.65 3.89
C ARG A 39 12.65 -7.76 2.67
N GLY A 40 13.90 -7.34 2.81
CA GLY A 40 14.83 -7.23 1.69
C GLY A 40 14.23 -6.40 0.55
N GLU A 41 14.13 -6.98 -0.63
CA GLU A 41 13.53 -6.33 -1.82
C GLU A 41 12.01 -6.55 -1.94
N THR A 42 11.38 -7.22 -0.98
CA THR A 42 9.95 -7.52 -1.01
C THR A 42 9.17 -6.49 -0.20
N PHE A 43 8.14 -5.93 -0.83
CA PHE A 43 7.13 -5.09 -0.19
C PHE A 43 5.85 -5.90 0.03
N TYR A 44 5.24 -5.73 1.19
CA TYR A 44 3.99 -6.38 1.58
C TYR A 44 2.96 -5.33 1.98
N ILE A 45 1.69 -5.61 1.67
CA ILE A 45 0.57 -4.81 2.12
C ILE A 45 -0.64 -5.70 2.36
N SER A 46 -1.32 -5.51 3.49
CA SER A 46 -2.46 -6.32 3.93
C SER A 46 -3.36 -5.49 4.85
N SER A 47 -4.58 -5.95 5.11
CA SER A 47 -5.43 -5.39 6.17
C SER A 47 -4.80 -5.59 7.56
N GLU A 48 -4.00 -6.63 7.75
CA GLU A 48 -3.42 -7.02 9.05
C GLU A 48 -1.97 -7.49 8.90
N GLU A 49 -1.17 -7.28 9.96
CA GLU A 49 0.21 -7.76 10.04
C GLU A 49 0.29 -9.30 10.07
N ALA A 50 -0.68 -9.97 10.71
CA ALA A 50 -0.68 -11.43 10.86
C ALA A 50 -0.64 -12.15 9.51
N SER A 51 -1.37 -11.67 8.50
CA SER A 51 -1.35 -12.25 7.15
C SER A 51 0.02 -12.09 6.48
N ILE A 52 0.73 -10.98 6.74
CA ILE A 52 2.09 -10.76 6.24
C ILE A 52 3.06 -11.71 6.95
N ARG A 53 2.93 -11.87 8.28
CA ARG A 53 3.82 -12.77 9.04
C ARG A 53 3.59 -14.24 8.75
N LEU A 54 2.39 -14.62 8.33
CA LEU A 54 2.12 -15.98 7.87
C LEU A 54 3.00 -16.38 6.68
N ILE A 55 3.26 -15.43 5.76
CA ILE A 55 4.10 -15.67 4.58
C ILE A 55 5.57 -15.28 4.80
N SER A 56 5.84 -14.34 5.71
CA SER A 56 7.17 -13.83 6.00
C SER A 56 7.30 -13.54 7.50
N PRO A 57 7.71 -14.54 8.31
CA PRO A 57 7.69 -14.43 9.78
C PRO A 57 8.52 -13.27 10.33
N GLU A 58 9.67 -13.02 9.71
CA GLU A 58 10.58 -11.92 10.03
C GLU A 58 10.38 -10.77 9.03
N LEU A 59 10.36 -9.52 9.51
CA LEU A 59 10.15 -8.31 8.70
C LEU A 59 11.16 -7.24 9.12
N ASP A 60 11.72 -6.51 8.16
CA ASP A 60 12.70 -5.44 8.43
C ASP A 60 12.01 -4.17 8.94
N ARG A 61 10.81 -3.90 8.41
CA ARG A 61 9.97 -2.76 8.80
C ARG A 61 8.51 -3.14 8.67
N VAL A 62 7.70 -2.66 9.62
CA VAL A 62 6.24 -2.73 9.60
C VAL A 62 5.69 -1.38 10.03
N TRP A 63 4.65 -0.90 9.36
CA TRP A 63 3.96 0.31 9.75
C TRP A 63 2.50 0.33 9.28
N THR A 64 1.70 1.16 9.94
CA THR A 64 0.32 1.48 9.56
C THR A 64 0.31 2.88 8.96
N PRO A 65 -0.01 3.04 7.67
CA PRO A 65 -0.14 4.35 7.02
C PRO A 65 -1.22 5.22 7.68
N ASN A 66 -1.08 6.55 7.56
CA ASN A 66 -2.14 7.46 8.00
C ASN A 66 -3.32 7.44 7.00
N GLY A 67 -4.48 7.91 7.46
CA GLY A 67 -5.65 8.05 6.60
C GLY A 67 -5.38 8.95 5.40
N GLY A 68 -5.74 8.49 4.19
CA GLY A 68 -5.50 9.22 2.94
C GLY A 68 -4.04 9.28 2.49
N GLU A 69 -3.10 8.68 3.23
CA GLU A 69 -1.69 8.60 2.84
C GLU A 69 -1.45 7.37 1.95
N PRO A 70 -1.05 7.54 0.68
CA PRO A 70 -0.77 6.41 -0.19
C PRO A 70 0.58 5.77 0.17
N VAL A 71 0.62 4.44 0.15
CA VAL A 71 1.88 3.68 0.15
C VAL A 71 2.16 3.21 -1.26
N VAL A 72 3.37 3.44 -1.74
CA VAL A 72 3.78 3.11 -3.10
C VAL A 72 4.98 2.19 -3.06
N ALA A 73 4.90 1.10 -3.81
CA ALA A 73 6.04 0.23 -4.10
C ALA A 73 6.26 0.18 -5.62
N GLU A 74 7.51 0.25 -6.03
CA GLU A 74 7.91 0.14 -7.44
C GLU A 74 8.97 -0.95 -7.58
N LEU A 75 8.83 -1.76 -8.63
CA LEU A 75 9.91 -2.64 -9.03
C LEU A 75 11.06 -1.78 -9.55
N LYS A 76 12.29 -2.14 -9.17
CA LYS A 76 13.48 -1.53 -9.78
C LYS A 76 13.37 -1.69 -11.28
N SER A 77 13.41 -0.57 -12.01
CA SER A 77 13.38 -0.60 -13.46
C SER A 77 14.55 -1.46 -13.96
N THR A 78 14.25 -2.58 -14.62
CA THR A 78 15.15 -3.13 -15.61
C THR A 78 15.15 -2.13 -16.75
N LYS A 79 15.94 -1.04 -16.65
CA LYS A 79 16.16 -0.17 -17.79
C LYS A 79 16.61 -1.08 -18.92
N LYS A 80 15.80 -1.25 -19.97
CA LYS A 80 16.37 -1.59 -21.27
C LYS A 80 17.34 -0.44 -21.57
N VAL A 81 18.63 -0.71 -21.42
CA VAL A 81 19.67 0.09 -22.03
C VAL A 81 19.41 0.01 -23.53
N LEU A 82 18.68 1.00 -24.05
CA LEU A 82 18.68 1.29 -25.47
C LEU A 82 20.00 2.02 -25.70
N ILE A 83 20.90 1.34 -26.39
CA ILE A 83 22.09 1.93 -27.01
C ILE A 83 21.63 2.93 -28.07
#